data_AF-A0A931GNZ5-F1
#
_entry.id   AF-A0A931GNZ5-F1
#
_cell.length_a   1.000
_cell.length_b   1.000
_cell.length_c   1.000
_cell.angle_alpha   90.00
_cell.angle_beta   90.00
_cell.angle_gamma   90.00
#
_symmetry.space_group_name_H-M   'P 1'
#
loop_
_entity.id
_entity.type
_entity.pdbx_description
1 polymer ?
#
loop_
_entity_poly.entity_id
_entity_poly.type
_entity_poly.pdbx_seq_one_letter_code
_entity_poly.pdbx_strand_id
1 'polypeptide(L)'
;MRPQARLIVAVAAVVITALVVLIVATTVGSRSTVTSITDITYSQSKSVKGFSGSSHETSDASRIAAFTAIASKYRIDVTRFDETLNDVCTGGLITDITLGFADAKTATLRVYDCGRTVARGTFVSDTSALFTRWRAQDDG
;
A
#
# COMPACT_ATOMS: atom_id res chain seq x y z
N MET A 1 -5.91 58.07 21.67
CA MET A 1 -5.79 56.74 21.01
C MET A 1 -7.05 55.94 21.34
N ARG A 2 -7.88 55.61 20.34
CA ARG A 2 -9.27 55.15 20.55
C ARG A 2 -9.29 53.69 21.06
N PRO A 3 -9.88 53.42 22.24
CA PRO A 3 -9.90 52.09 22.88
C PRO A 3 -10.60 51.01 22.04
N GLN A 4 -11.49 51.40 21.12
CA GLN A 4 -12.19 50.50 20.20
C GLN A 4 -11.27 49.77 19.22
N ALA A 5 -10.17 50.39 18.78
CA ALA A 5 -9.24 49.75 17.84
C ALA A 5 -8.42 48.62 18.49
N ARG A 6 -8.10 48.75 19.79
CA ARG A 6 -7.34 47.72 20.53
C ARG A 6 -8.16 46.46 20.76
N LEU A 7 -9.48 46.61 20.96
CA LEU A 7 -10.38 45.49 21.18
C LEU A 7 -10.56 44.65 19.90
N ILE A 8 -10.65 45.30 18.74
CA ILE A 8 -10.78 44.62 17.43
C ILE A 8 -9.51 43.83 17.08
N VAL A 9 -8.33 44.39 17.35
CA VAL A 9 -7.05 43.71 17.11
C VAL A 9 -6.88 42.49 18.02
N ALA A 10 -7.30 42.58 19.28
CA ALA A 10 -7.24 41.46 20.22
C ALA A 10 -8.16 40.31 19.79
N VAL A 11 -9.38 40.60 19.33
CA VAL A 11 -10.32 39.57 18.85
C VAL A 11 -9.79 38.91 17.56
N ALA A 12 -9.26 39.69 16.63
CA ALA A 12 -8.69 39.14 15.39
C ALA A 12 -7.51 38.19 15.66
N ALA A 13 -6.63 38.52 16.61
CA ALA A 13 -5.51 37.66 16.98
C ALA A 13 -5.96 36.32 17.57
N VAL A 14 -7.01 36.32 18.39
CA VAL A 14 -7.59 35.10 18.98
C VAL A 14 -8.24 34.22 17.92
N VAL A 15 -8.97 34.81 16.97
CA VAL A 15 -9.59 34.07 15.87
C VAL A 15 -8.54 33.43 14.96
N ILE A 16 -7.47 34.15 14.63
CA ILE A 16 -6.38 33.64 13.79
C ILE A 16 -5.67 32.48 14.48
N THR A 17 -5.34 32.62 15.77
CA THR A 17 -4.70 31.55 16.53
C THR A 17 -5.59 30.31 16.68
N ALA A 18 -6.88 30.49 16.92
CA ALA A 18 -7.85 29.39 16.93
C ALA A 18 -7.93 28.68 15.56
N LEU A 19 -7.91 29.44 14.46
CA LEU A 19 -7.93 28.86 13.11
C LEU A 19 -6.66 28.05 12.82
N VAL A 20 -5.49 28.56 13.21
CA VAL A 20 -4.22 27.86 13.04
C VAL A 20 -4.21 26.56 13.85
N VAL A 21 -4.68 26.57 15.09
CA VAL A 21 -4.79 25.37 15.93
C VAL A 21 -5.74 24.35 15.31
N LEU A 22 -6.88 24.79 14.75
CA LEU A 22 -7.84 23.90 14.08
C LEU A 22 -7.26 23.28 12.80
N ILE A 23 -6.53 24.06 12.00
CA ILE A 23 -5.84 23.56 10.79
C ILE A 23 -4.74 22.56 11.16
N VAL A 24 -3.95 22.83 12.20
CA VAL A 24 -2.92 21.90 12.68
C VAL A 24 -3.56 20.62 13.26
N ALA A 25 -4.64 20.73 14.01
CA ALA A 25 -5.36 19.57 14.54
C ALA A 25 -5.96 18.68 13.43
N THR A 26 -6.50 19.30 12.36
CA THR A 26 -7.06 18.56 11.22
C THR A 26 -5.99 17.99 10.29
N THR A 27 -4.81 18.60 10.18
CA THR A 27 -3.71 18.07 9.35
C THR A 27 -2.89 16.98 10.04
N VAL A 28 -2.79 16.99 11.37
CA VAL A 28 -2.03 15.97 12.13
C VAL A 28 -2.91 14.76 12.53
N GLY A 29 -4.22 14.95 12.64
CA GLY A 29 -5.16 13.98 13.22
C GLY A 29 -5.60 12.81 12.33
N SER A 30 -5.05 12.61 11.14
CA SER A 30 -5.49 11.52 10.25
C SER A 30 -4.34 10.63 9.80
N ARG A 31 -3.53 10.14 10.75
CA ARG A 31 -2.86 8.85 10.54
C ARG A 31 -3.91 7.77 10.73
N SER A 32 -4.57 7.39 9.64
CA SER A 32 -5.32 6.13 9.60
C SER A 32 -4.37 5.04 10.07
N THR A 33 -4.61 4.48 11.26
CA THR A 33 -3.86 3.35 11.79
C THR A 33 -4.21 2.13 10.94
N VAL A 34 -3.63 2.07 9.75
CA VAL A 34 -3.57 0.84 8.96
C VAL A 34 -2.75 -0.12 9.80
N THR A 35 -3.36 -1.22 10.25
CA THR A 35 -2.65 -2.25 11.00
C THR A 35 -1.42 -2.67 10.19
N SER A 36 -0.25 -2.72 10.83
CA SER A 36 1.00 -3.06 10.15
C SER A 36 1.01 -4.52 9.71
N ILE A 37 1.50 -4.76 8.49
CA ILE A 37 1.78 -6.11 7.98
C ILE A 37 2.94 -6.71 8.78
N THR A 38 2.78 -7.94 9.23
CA THR A 38 3.78 -8.69 10.03
C THR A 38 4.46 -9.80 9.24
N ASP A 39 3.77 -10.34 8.24
CA ASP A 39 4.22 -11.45 7.42
C ASP A 39 3.53 -11.42 6.06
N ILE A 40 4.21 -11.98 5.07
CA ILE A 40 3.71 -12.11 3.70
C ILE A 40 3.97 -13.55 3.26
N THR A 41 2.89 -14.29 2.99
CA THR A 41 2.95 -15.54 2.26
C THR A 41 2.60 -15.28 0.81
N TYR A 42 3.36 -15.82 -0.13
CA TYR A 42 3.06 -15.67 -1.55
C TYR A 42 3.34 -16.95 -2.33
N SER A 43 2.58 -17.14 -3.41
CA SER A 43 2.81 -18.20 -4.39
C SER A 43 2.66 -17.62 -5.78
N GLN A 44 3.58 -17.99 -6.66
CA GLN A 44 3.47 -17.64 -8.07
C GLN A 44 3.14 -18.89 -8.88
N SER A 45 2.24 -18.73 -9.85
CA SER A 45 2.00 -19.73 -10.88
C SER A 45 1.93 -19.06 -12.26
N LYS A 46 2.43 -19.73 -13.29
CA LYS A 46 2.21 -19.33 -14.69
C LYS A 46 1.29 -20.34 -15.35
N SER A 47 0.47 -19.88 -16.29
CA SER A 47 -0.34 -20.74 -17.17
C SER A 47 0.49 -21.60 -18.14
N VAL A 48 1.79 -21.79 -17.88
CA VAL A 48 2.76 -22.47 -18.75
C VAL A 48 3.21 -23.76 -18.07
N LYS A 49 3.22 -24.87 -18.82
CA LYS A 49 3.62 -26.20 -18.33
C LYS A 49 5.06 -26.16 -17.77
N GLY A 50 5.25 -26.60 -16.52
CA GLY A 50 6.57 -26.67 -15.86
C GLY A 50 6.87 -25.55 -14.87
N PHE A 51 5.96 -24.58 -14.68
CA PHE A 51 6.05 -23.65 -13.56
C PHE A 51 5.48 -24.32 -12.30
N SER A 52 6.33 -24.92 -11.48
CA SER A 52 5.88 -25.45 -10.18
C SER A 52 5.54 -24.28 -9.27
N GLY A 53 4.28 -24.18 -8.84
CA GLY A 53 3.90 -23.24 -7.81
C GLY A 53 4.56 -23.64 -6.49
N SER A 54 5.49 -22.83 -6.01
CA SER A 54 6.08 -22.91 -4.68
C SER A 54 5.49 -21.79 -3.82
N SER A 55 5.09 -22.14 -2.60
CA SER A 55 4.65 -21.17 -1.61
C SER A 55 5.86 -20.72 -0.81
N HIS A 56 6.02 -19.42 -0.66
CA HIS A 56 7.11 -18.78 0.07
C HIS A 56 6.51 -17.91 1.17
N GLU A 57 7.22 -17.79 2.29
CA GLU A 57 6.79 -16.97 3.42
C GLU A 57 7.95 -16.06 3.85
N THR A 58 7.64 -14.81 4.20
CA THR A 58 8.63 -13.88 4.72
C THR A 58 8.03 -13.00 5.82
N SER A 59 8.74 -12.91 6.95
CA SER A 59 8.54 -11.90 7.98
C SER A 59 9.67 -10.84 7.99
N ASP A 60 10.53 -10.86 6.97
CA ASP A 60 11.62 -9.89 6.83
C ASP A 60 11.08 -8.46 6.68
N ALA A 61 11.51 -7.57 7.56
CA ALA A 61 11.02 -6.20 7.62
C ALA A 61 11.33 -5.39 6.35
N SER A 62 12.46 -5.68 5.67
CA SER A 62 12.84 -4.99 4.43
C SER A 62 11.95 -5.41 3.26
N ARG A 63 11.61 -6.71 3.18
CA ARG A 63 10.67 -7.26 2.21
C ARG A 63 9.27 -6.68 2.43
N ILE A 64 8.78 -6.67 3.66
CA ILE A 64 7.48 -6.08 4.02
C ILE A 64 7.43 -4.58 3.67
N ALA A 65 8.48 -3.83 3.99
CA ALA A 65 8.58 -2.42 3.66
C ALA A 65 8.57 -2.18 2.14
N ALA A 66 9.25 -3.03 1.36
CA ALA A 66 9.26 -2.94 -0.10
C ALA A 66 7.86 -3.17 -0.71
N PHE A 67 7.12 -4.19 -0.25
CA PHE A 67 5.75 -4.41 -0.70
C PHE A 67 4.82 -3.26 -0.29
N THR A 68 4.94 -2.78 0.95
CA THR A 68 4.17 -1.65 1.47
C THR A 68 4.44 -0.37 0.69
N ALA A 69 5.68 -0.14 0.25
CA ALA A 69 6.04 0.99 -0.60
C ALA A 69 5.34 0.94 -1.98
N ILE A 70 5.19 -0.26 -2.58
CA ILE A 70 4.44 -0.42 -3.83
C ILE A 70 2.95 -0.13 -3.61
N ALA A 71 2.34 -0.71 -2.58
CA ALA A 71 0.94 -0.43 -2.24
C ALA A 71 0.70 1.07 -2.01
N SER A 72 1.62 1.74 -1.29
CA SER A 72 1.57 3.19 -1.05
C SER A 72 1.74 4.01 -2.33
N LYS A 73 2.71 3.66 -3.20
CA LYS A 73 2.96 4.33 -4.49
C LYS A 73 1.70 4.40 -5.34
N TYR A 74 0.92 3.32 -5.37
CA TYR A 74 -0.31 3.21 -6.15
C TYR A 74 -1.59 3.50 -5.36
N ARG A 75 -1.48 3.88 -4.08
CA ARG A 75 -2.61 4.14 -3.16
C ARG A 75 -3.59 2.97 -3.08
N ILE A 76 -3.08 1.75 -3.06
CA ILE A 76 -3.87 0.53 -2.98
C ILE A 76 -4.17 0.18 -1.53
N ASP A 77 -5.44 -0.02 -1.22
CA ASP A 77 -5.87 -0.70 0.00
C ASP A 77 -5.74 -2.21 -0.19
N VAL A 78 -4.67 -2.78 0.34
CA VAL A 78 -4.38 -4.22 0.23
C VAL A 78 -5.37 -5.09 1.02
N THR A 79 -6.13 -4.52 1.96
CA THR A 79 -7.17 -5.26 2.70
C THR A 79 -8.46 -5.41 1.91
N ARG A 80 -8.63 -4.59 0.86
CA ARG A 80 -9.81 -4.54 -0.01
C ARG A 80 -9.37 -4.39 -1.46
N PHE A 81 -8.45 -5.25 -1.87
CA PHE A 81 -7.87 -5.17 -3.21
C PHE A 81 -8.96 -5.27 -4.28
N ASP A 82 -9.04 -4.26 -5.14
CA ASP A 82 -9.97 -4.21 -6.24
C ASP A 82 -9.44 -5.05 -7.41
N GLU A 83 -10.07 -6.21 -7.64
CA GLU A 83 -9.66 -7.13 -8.70
C GLU A 83 -9.79 -6.52 -10.11
N THR A 84 -10.53 -5.43 -10.29
CA THR A 84 -10.60 -4.72 -11.58
C THR A 84 -9.29 -4.05 -11.97
N LEU A 85 -8.36 -3.89 -11.02
CA LEU A 85 -7.01 -3.40 -11.28
C LEU A 85 -6.12 -4.45 -11.96
N ASN A 86 -6.52 -5.72 -11.95
CA ASN A 86 -5.80 -6.80 -12.62
C ASN A 86 -5.86 -6.63 -14.14
N ASP A 87 -4.82 -7.13 -14.81
CA ASP A 87 -4.85 -7.19 -16.25
C ASP A 87 -5.81 -8.30 -16.71
N VAL A 88 -6.55 -8.02 -17.78
CA VAL A 88 -7.48 -8.99 -18.39
C VAL A 88 -6.77 -9.73 -19.52
N CYS A 89 -6.36 -10.98 -19.27
CA CYS A 89 -5.79 -11.85 -20.30
C CYS A 89 -5.96 -13.34 -19.95
N THR A 90 -5.80 -14.20 -20.96
CA THR A 90 -5.93 -15.67 -20.85
C THR A 90 -4.62 -16.38 -20.48
N GLY A 91 -3.51 -15.64 -20.36
CA GLY A 91 -2.21 -16.19 -20.01
C GLY A 91 -1.30 -15.12 -19.39
N GLY A 92 -0.61 -15.46 -18.31
CA GLY A 92 0.18 -14.51 -17.54
C GLY A 92 0.80 -15.13 -16.29
N LEU A 93 1.31 -14.27 -15.42
CA LEU A 93 1.78 -14.63 -14.10
C LEU A 93 0.69 -14.33 -13.07
N ILE A 94 0.29 -15.36 -12.33
CA ILE A 94 -0.63 -15.24 -11.20
C ILE A 94 0.22 -15.22 -9.94
N THR A 95 0.00 -14.22 -9.10
CA THR A 95 0.59 -14.15 -7.75
C THR A 95 -0.53 -14.13 -6.72
N ASP A 96 -0.62 -15.21 -5.94
CA ASP A 96 -1.44 -15.28 -4.73
C ASP A 96 -0.64 -14.71 -3.56
N ILE A 97 -1.21 -13.75 -2.82
CA ILE A 97 -0.55 -13.09 -1.71
C ILE A 97 -1.49 -13.11 -0.50
N THR A 98 -0.99 -13.61 0.62
CA THR A 98 -1.64 -13.55 1.93
C THR A 98 -0.80 -12.67 2.84
N LEU A 99 -1.43 -11.66 3.42
CA LEU A 99 -0.82 -10.72 4.36
C LEU A 99 -1.32 -11.04 5.76
N GLY A 100 -0.41 -11.26 6.70
CA GLY A 100 -0.72 -11.25 8.14
C GLY A 100 -0.55 -9.85 8.71
N PHE A 101 -1.42 -9.47 9.65
CA PHE A 101 -1.41 -8.18 10.31
C PHE A 101 -1.20 -8.32 11.81
N ALA A 102 -0.66 -7.26 12.44
CA ALA A 102 -0.39 -7.23 13.88
C ALA A 102 -1.64 -7.40 14.78
N ASP A 103 -2.85 -7.19 14.24
CA ASP A 103 -4.12 -7.45 14.94
C ASP A 103 -4.64 -8.89 14.73
N ALA A 104 -3.76 -9.79 14.27
CA ALA A 104 -4.04 -11.19 13.93
C ALA A 104 -5.07 -11.39 12.81
N LYS A 105 -5.43 -10.35 12.06
CA LYS A 105 -6.21 -10.50 10.83
C LYS A 105 -5.31 -10.90 9.67
N THR A 106 -5.95 -11.39 8.62
CA THR A 106 -5.31 -11.66 7.35
C THR A 106 -6.07 -10.97 6.21
N ALA A 107 -5.36 -10.66 5.13
CA ALA A 107 -5.96 -10.26 3.86
C ALA A 107 -5.32 -11.06 2.74
N THR A 108 -6.13 -11.47 1.78
CA THR A 108 -5.66 -12.13 0.57
C THR A 108 -5.91 -11.23 -0.62
N LEU A 109 -4.92 -11.16 -1.51
CA LEU A 109 -5.08 -10.54 -2.81
C LEU A 109 -4.47 -11.42 -3.89
N ARG A 110 -5.11 -11.43 -5.05
CA ARG A 110 -4.64 -12.15 -6.22
C ARG A 110 -4.33 -11.17 -7.33
N VAL A 111 -3.08 -11.18 -7.77
CA VAL A 111 -2.57 -10.32 -8.83
C VAL A 111 -2.39 -11.12 -10.11
N TYR A 112 -2.97 -10.64 -11.21
CA TYR A 112 -2.79 -11.21 -12.55
C TYR A 112 -2.01 -10.23 -13.42
N ASP A 113 -0.76 -10.55 -13.72
CA ASP A 113 0.12 -9.76 -14.59
C ASP A 113 0.27 -10.41 -15.96
N CYS A 114 -0.18 -9.69 -16.98
CA CYS A 114 -0.14 -10.12 -18.37
C CYS A 114 1.14 -9.65 -19.10
N GLY A 115 2.07 -9.02 -18.40
CA GLY A 115 3.28 -8.42 -18.97
C GLY A 115 3.00 -7.14 -19.76
N ARG A 116 1.89 -6.44 -19.47
CA ARG A 116 1.57 -5.17 -20.13
C ARG A 116 2.59 -4.11 -19.74
N THR A 117 3.21 -3.51 -20.75
CA THR A 117 4.15 -2.41 -20.52
C THR A 117 3.39 -1.10 -20.41
N VAL A 118 3.24 -0.60 -19.19
CA VAL A 118 2.65 0.72 -18.91
C VAL A 118 3.75 1.69 -18.52
N ALA A 119 3.77 2.88 -19.13
CA ALA A 119 4.73 3.92 -18.76
C ALA A 119 4.56 4.26 -17.27
N ARG A 120 5.62 4.05 -16.48
CA ARG A 120 5.68 4.18 -14.99
C ARG A 120 5.20 2.98 -14.16
N GLY A 121 4.81 1.87 -14.81
CA GLY A 121 4.36 0.64 -14.16
C GLY A 121 2.97 0.73 -13.54
N THR A 122 2.39 -0.42 -13.22
CA THR A 122 1.13 -0.55 -12.46
C THR A 122 1.39 -1.25 -11.13
N PHE A 123 0.42 -1.20 -10.22
CA PHE A 123 0.48 -2.01 -9.00
C PHE A 123 0.70 -3.49 -9.33
N VAL A 124 -0.03 -4.00 -10.33
CA VAL A 124 0.05 -5.38 -10.80
C VAL A 124 1.45 -5.74 -11.29
N SER A 125 2.02 -4.94 -12.21
CA SER A 125 3.34 -5.24 -12.80
C SER A 125 4.46 -5.13 -11.77
N ASP A 126 4.44 -4.09 -10.93
CA ASP A 126 5.48 -3.84 -9.93
C ASP A 126 5.44 -4.88 -8.81
N THR A 127 4.24 -5.27 -8.38
CA THR A 127 4.03 -6.33 -7.38
C THR A 127 4.49 -7.68 -7.90
N SER A 128 4.04 -8.07 -9.10
CA SER A 128 4.45 -9.32 -9.72
C SER A 128 5.97 -9.40 -9.91
N ALA A 129 6.60 -8.31 -10.36
CA ALA A 129 8.06 -8.23 -10.49
C ALA A 129 8.77 -8.33 -9.14
N LEU A 130 8.23 -7.75 -8.07
CA LEU A 130 8.79 -7.86 -6.72
C LEU A 130 8.83 -9.32 -6.26
N PHE A 131 7.70 -10.02 -6.32
CA PHE A 131 7.60 -11.41 -5.88
C PHE A 131 8.38 -12.38 -6.78
N THR A 132 8.48 -12.10 -8.09
CA THR A 132 9.34 -12.89 -8.99
C THR A 132 10.82 -12.76 -8.60
N ARG A 133 11.27 -11.57 -8.21
CA ARG A 133 12.66 -11.38 -7.72
C ARG A 133 12.90 -12.12 -6.41
N TRP A 134 11.97 -12.04 -5.45
CA TRP A 134 12.12 -12.74 -4.18
C TRP A 134 12.16 -14.25 -4.38
N ARG A 135 11.26 -14.80 -5.21
CA ARG A 135 11.29 -16.22 -5.52
C ARG A 135 12.62 -16.65 -6.11
N ALA A 136 13.17 -15.89 -7.06
CA ALA A 136 14.47 -16.20 -7.64
C ALA A 136 15.63 -16.15 -6.62
N GLN A 137 15.47 -15.41 -5.52
CA GLN A 137 16.41 -15.40 -4.39
C GLN A 137 16.16 -16.56 -3.41
N ASP A 138 14.91 -16.97 -3.25
CA ASP A 138 14.51 -18.04 -2.33
C ASP A 138 14.79 -19.43 -2.92
N ASP A 139 14.74 -19.57 -4.25
CA ASP A 139 15.02 -20.81 -4.99
C ASP A 139 16.52 -21.03 -5.31
N GLY A 140 17.37 -20.01 -5.09
CA GLY A 140 18.80 -20.01 -5.44
C GLY A 140 19.71 -20.34 -4.26
#